data_AF-A0A537NZ36-F1
#
_entry.id   AF-A0A537NZ36-F1
#
_cell.length_a   1.000
_cell.length_b   1.000
_cell.length_c   1.000
_cell.angle_alpha   90.00
_cell.angle_beta   90.00
_cell.angle_gamma   90.00
#
_symmetry.space_group_name_H-M   'P 1'
#
loop_
_entity.id
_entity.type
_entity.pdbx_description
1 polymer ?
#
loop_
_entity_poly.entity_id
_entity_poly.type
_entity_poly.pdbx_seq_one_letter_code
_entity_poly.pdbx_strand_id
1 'polypeptide(L)'
;MPAILLAVTGTDPQPWSDRLRALAPQRDIRLWPDHDPADIAYACAWHAPRALFARLPHLKVIFSLGAGVDHIFADPDLPDVPVVRIVDPDLTMRMTEYVVLHVLAYHRRQRLYDVQQRERVWHEHAQPPASAVAVGVMGLGVLGAAAAGALASLGFRVAGWSRTAKTPAGIEC
;
A
#
# COMPACT_ATOMS: atom_id res chain seq x y z
N MET A 1 -0.04 -23.41 21.49
CA MET A 1 0.15 -21.98 21.16
C MET A 1 -1.16 -21.49 20.56
N PRO A 2 -1.65 -20.28 20.87
CA PRO A 2 -2.87 -19.80 20.26
C PRO A 2 -2.69 -19.59 18.75
N ALA A 3 -3.76 -19.83 17.99
CA ALA A 3 -3.75 -19.86 16.54
C ALA A 3 -3.71 -18.46 15.92
N ILE A 4 -3.21 -18.40 14.68
CA ILE A 4 -3.23 -17.23 13.81
C ILE A 4 -4.30 -17.49 12.74
N LEU A 5 -5.31 -16.62 12.69
CA LEU A 5 -6.31 -16.63 11.64
C LEU A 5 -5.82 -15.82 10.44
N LEU A 6 -5.81 -16.40 9.25
CA LEU A 6 -5.61 -15.69 8.00
C LEU A 6 -6.99 -15.39 7.37
N ALA A 7 -7.40 -14.14 7.44
CA ALA A 7 -8.69 -13.64 6.94
C ALA A 7 -8.45 -12.72 5.72
N VAL A 8 -8.31 -13.34 4.56
CA VAL A 8 -8.10 -12.67 3.27
C VAL A 8 -9.31 -12.91 2.39
N THR A 9 -9.94 -11.83 1.89
CA THR A 9 -11.02 -11.94 0.91
C THR A 9 -10.70 -11.15 -0.35
N GLY A 10 -11.33 -11.51 -1.46
CA GLY A 10 -11.10 -10.90 -2.77
C GLY A 10 -9.84 -11.36 -3.51
N THR A 11 -8.94 -12.09 -2.83
CA THR A 11 -7.72 -12.68 -3.42
C THR A 11 -7.47 -14.08 -2.85
N ASP A 12 -6.63 -14.86 -3.51
CA ASP A 12 -6.22 -16.19 -3.03
C ASP A 12 -5.42 -16.10 -1.72
N PRO A 13 -5.86 -16.74 -0.61
CA PRO A 13 -5.12 -16.76 0.66
C PRO A 13 -3.95 -17.76 0.67
N GLN A 14 -3.87 -18.70 -0.28
CA GLN A 14 -2.89 -19.79 -0.20
C GLN A 14 -1.42 -19.34 -0.20
N PRO A 15 -0.99 -18.38 -1.05
CA PRO A 15 0.39 -17.92 -1.02
C PRO A 15 0.82 -17.39 0.35
N TRP A 16 -0.10 -16.74 1.09
CA TRP A 16 0.13 -16.28 2.46
C TRP A 16 0.23 -17.44 3.44
N SER A 17 -0.73 -18.38 3.38
CA SER A 17 -0.76 -19.57 4.23
C SER A 17 0.51 -20.40 4.10
N ASP A 18 0.91 -20.73 2.86
CA ASP A 18 2.09 -21.55 2.58
C ASP A 18 3.36 -20.87 3.07
N ARG A 19 3.49 -19.56 2.81
CA ARG A 19 4.67 -18.80 3.25
C ARG A 19 4.75 -18.69 4.77
N LEU A 20 3.63 -18.44 5.44
CA LEU A 20 3.57 -18.37 6.91
C LEU A 20 3.91 -19.73 7.54
N ARG A 21 3.37 -20.84 7.02
CA ARG A 21 3.68 -22.19 7.50
C ARG A 21 5.15 -22.56 7.27
N ALA A 22 5.74 -22.15 6.14
CA ALA A 22 7.15 -22.39 5.86
C ALA A 22 8.08 -21.59 6.79
N LEU A 23 7.75 -20.34 7.10
CA LEU A 23 8.57 -19.46 7.94
C LEU A 23 8.36 -19.68 9.45
N ALA A 24 7.19 -20.19 9.84
CA ALA A 24 6.81 -20.42 11.23
C ALA A 24 6.10 -21.77 11.40
N PRO A 25 6.80 -22.91 11.17
CA PRO A 25 6.20 -24.25 11.15
C PRO A 25 5.55 -24.66 12.49
N GLN A 26 5.92 -24.01 13.59
CA GLN A 26 5.38 -24.24 14.92
C GLN A 26 4.07 -23.48 15.21
N ARG A 27 3.62 -22.60 14.30
CA ARG A 27 2.40 -21.82 14.46
C ARG A 27 1.21 -22.55 13.84
N ASP A 28 0.09 -22.58 14.57
CA ASP A 28 -1.20 -23.01 14.03
C ASP A 28 -1.77 -21.88 13.15
N ILE A 29 -1.77 -22.09 11.83
CA ILE A 29 -2.29 -21.16 10.82
C ILE A 29 -3.61 -21.70 10.29
N ARG A 30 -4.69 -20.98 10.58
CA ARG A 30 -6.06 -21.32 10.15
C ARG A 30 -6.54 -20.34 9.10
N LEU A 31 -7.28 -20.84 8.11
CA LEU A 31 -7.84 -20.01 7.03
C LEU A 31 -9.29 -19.70 7.34
N TRP A 32 -9.69 -18.44 7.19
CA TRP A 32 -11.12 -18.13 7.16
C TRP A 32 -11.79 -18.84 5.96
N PRO A 33 -13.01 -19.41 6.10
CA PRO A 33 -13.88 -19.38 7.28
C PRO A 33 -13.68 -20.51 8.28
N ASP A 34 -12.79 -21.47 8.03
CA ASP A 34 -12.63 -22.68 8.85
C ASP A 34 -11.75 -22.43 10.09
N HIS A 35 -12.40 -22.08 11.21
CA HIS A 35 -11.75 -21.82 12.50
C HIS A 35 -12.72 -21.96 13.67
N ASP A 36 -12.20 -22.36 14.83
CA ASP A 36 -12.82 -22.10 16.13
C ASP A 36 -12.42 -20.70 16.62
N PRO A 37 -13.38 -19.78 16.83
CA PRO A 37 -13.09 -18.44 17.35
C PRO A 37 -12.35 -18.38 18.68
N ALA A 38 -12.55 -19.38 19.56
CA ALA A 38 -11.93 -19.40 20.89
C ALA A 38 -10.40 -19.65 20.82
N ASP A 39 -9.90 -20.26 19.76
CA ASP A 39 -8.48 -20.58 19.65
C ASP A 39 -7.64 -19.43 19.05
N ILE A 40 -8.29 -18.42 18.47
CA ILE A 40 -7.62 -17.35 17.73
C ILE A 40 -7.16 -16.24 18.69
N ALA A 41 -5.84 -16.02 18.76
CA ALA A 41 -5.28 -14.85 19.44
C ALA A 41 -4.68 -13.80 18.50
N TYR A 42 -4.45 -14.14 17.24
CA TYR A 42 -3.88 -13.22 16.25
C TYR A 42 -4.64 -13.35 14.94
N ALA A 43 -4.84 -12.24 14.23
CA ALA A 43 -5.44 -12.25 12.90
C ALA A 43 -4.55 -11.54 11.89
N CYS A 44 -4.28 -12.17 10.75
CA CYS A 44 -3.70 -11.56 9.56
C CYS A 44 -4.83 -11.26 8.58
N ALA A 45 -5.04 -9.99 8.22
CA ALA A 45 -6.27 -9.54 7.57
C ALA A 45 -6.03 -8.74 6.28
N TRP A 46 -6.84 -9.03 5.25
CA TRP A 46 -7.02 -8.21 4.06
C TRP A 46 -8.47 -8.29 3.61
N HIS A 47 -9.19 -7.16 3.67
CA HIS A 47 -10.64 -7.10 3.44
C HIS A 47 -11.41 -8.18 4.22
N ALA A 48 -11.06 -8.42 5.48
CA ALA A 48 -11.74 -9.42 6.30
C ALA A 48 -13.26 -9.13 6.38
N PRO A 49 -14.11 -10.16 6.50
CA PRO A 49 -15.55 -9.97 6.66
C PRO A 49 -15.88 -9.10 7.87
N ARG A 50 -16.95 -8.30 7.74
CA ARG A 50 -17.46 -7.45 8.83
C ARG A 50 -17.83 -8.28 10.06
N ALA A 51 -17.63 -7.70 11.24
CA ALA A 51 -17.85 -8.30 12.55
C ALA A 51 -17.06 -9.59 12.82
N LEU A 52 -16.10 -9.98 11.95
CA LEU A 52 -15.28 -11.17 12.18
C LEU A 52 -14.48 -11.02 13.49
N PHE A 53 -13.81 -9.89 13.67
CA PHE A 53 -12.92 -9.68 14.81
C PHE A 53 -13.67 -9.61 16.15
N ALA A 54 -14.87 -9.05 16.17
CA ALA A 54 -15.75 -9.01 17.34
C ALA A 54 -16.09 -10.42 17.87
N ARG A 55 -16.09 -11.43 16.99
CA ARG A 55 -16.41 -12.82 17.32
C ARG A 55 -15.22 -13.61 17.86
N LEU A 56 -14.02 -13.02 17.92
CA LEU A 56 -12.80 -13.68 18.38
C LEU A 56 -12.50 -13.25 19.84
N PRO A 57 -13.02 -13.97 20.86
CA PRO A 57 -13.01 -13.50 22.25
C PRO A 57 -11.61 -13.36 22.87
N HIS A 58 -10.60 -14.01 22.27
CA HIS A 58 -9.22 -14.02 22.76
C HIS A 58 -8.25 -13.30 21.82
N LEU A 59 -8.77 -12.54 20.85
CA LEU A 59 -7.96 -11.77 19.91
C LEU A 59 -7.10 -10.75 20.66
N LYS A 60 -5.81 -10.71 20.32
CA LYS A 60 -4.83 -9.82 20.94
C LYS A 60 -4.27 -8.79 19.98
N VAL A 61 -4.12 -9.11 18.69
CA VAL A 61 -3.54 -8.23 17.67
C VAL A 61 -4.12 -8.56 16.30
N ILE A 62 -4.37 -7.52 15.50
CA ILE A 62 -4.70 -7.63 14.07
C ILE A 62 -3.50 -7.13 13.25
N PHE A 63 -3.00 -7.94 12.34
CA PHE A 63 -1.97 -7.60 11.36
C PHE A 63 -2.64 -7.38 10.01
N SER A 64 -2.70 -6.13 9.55
CA SER A 64 -3.09 -5.82 8.18
C SER A 64 -2.03 -6.32 7.20
N LEU A 65 -2.44 -7.01 6.15
CA LEU A 65 -1.55 -7.49 5.08
C LEU A 65 -1.25 -6.42 4.01
N GLY A 66 -1.50 -5.15 4.31
CA GLY A 66 -1.09 -4.03 3.47
C GLY A 66 -0.75 -2.78 4.27
N ALA A 67 -0.36 -1.73 3.55
CA ALA A 67 -0.02 -0.44 4.14
C ALA A 67 -1.26 0.38 4.55
N GLY A 68 -2.37 0.23 3.81
CA GLY A 68 -3.66 0.84 4.11
C GLY A 68 -4.48 -0.03 5.06
N VAL A 69 -5.07 0.59 6.08
CA VAL A 69 -5.86 -0.08 7.14
C VAL A 69 -7.30 0.41 7.21
N ASP A 70 -7.70 1.32 6.32
CA ASP A 70 -9.03 1.91 6.24
C ASP A 70 -10.14 0.83 6.22
N HIS A 71 -9.96 -0.25 5.47
CA HIS A 71 -10.90 -1.36 5.43
C HIS A 71 -11.10 -2.09 6.78
N ILE A 72 -10.09 -2.10 7.67
CA ILE A 72 -10.22 -2.68 9.02
C ILE A 72 -11.02 -1.71 9.91
N PHE A 73 -10.68 -0.42 9.85
CA PHE A 73 -11.34 0.61 10.66
C PHE A 73 -12.75 0.99 10.17
N ALA A 74 -13.17 0.51 9.01
CA ALA A 74 -14.54 0.65 8.50
C ALA A 74 -15.53 -0.32 9.18
N ASP A 75 -15.05 -1.24 10.00
CA ASP A 75 -15.87 -2.13 10.82
C ASP A 75 -16.25 -1.46 12.15
N PRO A 76 -17.53 -1.14 12.39
CA PRO A 76 -17.97 -0.53 13.65
C PRO A 76 -17.81 -1.44 14.86
N ASP A 77 -17.73 -2.76 14.65
CA ASP A 77 -17.60 -3.75 15.71
C ASP A 77 -16.13 -4.15 15.95
N LEU A 78 -15.17 -3.37 15.41
CA LEU A 78 -13.74 -3.62 15.60
C LEU A 78 -13.40 -3.57 17.10
N PRO A 79 -12.89 -4.67 17.71
CA PRO A 79 -12.51 -4.67 19.11
C PRO A 79 -11.29 -3.76 19.37
N ASP A 80 -11.17 -3.28 20.60
CA ASP A 80 -10.05 -2.45 21.06
C ASP A 80 -8.79 -3.31 21.26
N VAL A 81 -8.17 -3.69 20.15
CA VAL A 81 -6.90 -4.42 20.08
C VAL A 81 -5.94 -3.71 19.14
N PRO A 82 -4.62 -3.81 19.37
CA PRO A 82 -3.63 -3.25 18.46
C PRO A 82 -3.82 -3.70 17.00
N VAL A 83 -3.83 -2.74 16.09
CA VAL A 83 -3.78 -2.96 14.63
C VAL A 83 -2.38 -2.58 14.13
N VAL A 84 -1.67 -3.57 13.60
CA VAL A 84 -0.33 -3.43 13.00
C VAL A 84 -0.48 -3.46 11.48
N ARG A 85 0.23 -2.59 10.78
CA ARG A 85 0.22 -2.53 9.30
C ARG A 85 1.59 -2.87 8.73
N ILE A 86 1.62 -3.32 7.47
CA ILE A 86 2.89 -3.55 6.79
C ILE A 86 3.59 -2.21 6.51
N VAL A 87 4.85 -2.14 6.94
CA VAL A 87 5.82 -1.13 6.51
C VAL A 87 7.03 -1.90 6.02
N ASP A 88 7.19 -1.96 4.71
CA ASP A 88 8.22 -2.76 4.06
C ASP A 88 8.99 -1.90 3.04
N PRO A 89 10.33 -1.95 3.01
CA PRO A 89 11.14 -1.19 2.05
C PRO A 89 10.86 -1.55 0.59
N ASP A 90 10.62 -2.84 0.27
CA ASP A 90 10.29 -3.29 -1.09
C ASP A 90 8.93 -2.75 -1.52
N LEU A 91 7.92 -2.79 -0.63
CA LEU A 91 6.62 -2.14 -0.88
C LEU A 91 6.77 -0.63 -1.16
N THR A 92 7.63 0.04 -0.39
CA THR A 92 7.89 1.48 -0.55
C THR A 92 8.54 1.79 -1.89
N MET A 93 9.50 0.97 -2.31
CA MET A 93 10.17 1.12 -3.60
C MET A 93 9.22 0.84 -4.77
N ARG A 94 8.43 -0.24 -4.72
CA ARG A 94 7.45 -0.55 -5.78
C ARG A 94 6.44 0.58 -5.98
N MET A 95 5.97 1.18 -4.89
CA MET A 95 5.07 2.34 -5.00
C MET A 95 5.80 3.56 -5.58
N THR A 96 7.05 3.79 -5.19
CA THR A 96 7.88 4.86 -5.73
C THR A 96 8.09 4.70 -7.24
N GLU A 97 8.44 3.49 -7.69
CA GLU A 97 8.57 3.13 -9.10
C GLU A 97 7.28 3.42 -9.88
N TYR A 98 6.14 3.00 -9.34
CA TYR A 98 4.83 3.22 -9.96
C TYR A 98 4.51 4.72 -10.11
N VAL A 99 4.72 5.52 -9.06
CA VAL A 99 4.49 6.97 -9.09
C VAL A 99 5.42 7.64 -10.10
N VAL A 100 6.71 7.31 -10.07
CA VAL A 100 7.71 7.87 -11.00
C VAL A 100 7.38 7.51 -12.44
N LEU A 101 7.03 6.25 -12.73
CA LEU A 101 6.61 5.79 -14.05
C LEU A 101 5.48 6.66 -14.59
N HIS A 102 4.43 6.87 -13.79
CA HIS A 102 3.27 7.63 -14.25
C HIS A 102 3.57 9.11 -14.42
N VAL A 103 4.30 9.74 -13.50
CA VAL A 103 4.72 11.14 -13.68
C VAL A 103 5.54 11.30 -14.96
N LEU A 104 6.51 10.41 -15.21
CA LEU A 104 7.31 10.45 -16.43
C LEU A 104 6.49 10.19 -17.69
N ALA A 105 5.54 9.25 -17.66
CA ALA A 105 4.66 8.97 -18.79
C ALA A 105 3.83 10.20 -19.20
N TYR A 106 3.34 10.98 -18.23
CA TYR A 106 2.68 12.26 -18.50
C TYR A 106 3.67 13.32 -18.95
N HIS A 107 4.77 13.51 -18.23
CA HIS A 107 5.77 14.53 -18.52
C HIS A 107 6.37 14.40 -19.92
N ARG A 108 6.66 13.16 -20.36
CA ARG A 108 7.23 12.81 -21.66
C ARG A 108 6.18 12.59 -22.75
N ARG A 109 4.90 12.84 -22.43
CA ARG A 109 3.77 12.71 -23.36
C ARG A 109 3.70 11.33 -24.01
N GLN A 110 4.03 10.27 -23.26
CA GLN A 110 4.16 8.91 -23.79
C GLN A 110 2.91 8.48 -24.56
N ARG A 111 1.72 8.70 -24.00
CA ARG A 111 0.45 8.33 -24.63
C ARG A 111 0.20 9.04 -25.96
N LEU A 112 0.64 10.30 -26.09
CA LEU A 112 0.55 11.05 -27.34
C LEU A 112 1.42 10.38 -28.40
N TYR A 113 2.67 10.07 -28.05
CA TYR A 113 3.59 9.42 -28.98
C TYR A 113 3.16 7.99 -29.33
N ASP A 114 2.53 7.25 -28.40
CA ASP A 114 1.95 5.94 -28.69
C ASP A 114 0.82 6.03 -29.75
N VAL A 115 -0.01 7.08 -29.71
CA VAL A 115 -1.04 7.34 -30.73
C VAL A 115 -0.37 7.63 -32.08
N GLN A 116 0.57 8.57 -32.10
CA GLN A 116 1.30 8.91 -33.34
C GLN A 116 2.00 7.69 -33.95
N GLN A 117 2.59 6.82 -33.13
CA GLN A 117 3.24 5.60 -33.60
C GLN A 117 2.24 4.65 -34.27
N ARG A 118 1.05 4.44 -33.68
CA ARG A 118 -0.01 3.61 -34.28
C ARG A 118 -0.50 4.19 -35.61
N GLU A 119 -0.53 5.51 -35.72
CA GLU A 119 -0.92 6.24 -36.94
C GLU A 119 0.24 6.41 -37.93
N ARG A 120 1.45 5.96 -37.58
CA ARG A 120 2.68 6.12 -38.36
C ARG A 120 3.03 7.59 -38.64
N VAL A 121 2.69 8.47 -37.71
CA VAL A 121 2.99 9.90 -37.78
C VAL A 121 4.32 10.17 -37.07
N TRP A 122 5.25 10.81 -37.78
CA TRP A 122 6.47 11.35 -37.20
C TRP A 122 6.31 12.86 -36.99
N HIS A 123 6.00 13.28 -35.76
CA HIS A 123 5.85 14.68 -35.41
C HIS A 123 6.37 14.94 -33.99
N GLU A 124 7.34 15.84 -33.87
CA GLU A 124 7.94 16.22 -32.59
C GLU A 124 7.12 17.32 -31.90
N HIS A 125 7.01 17.22 -30.58
CA HIS A 125 6.37 18.24 -29.74
C HIS A 125 7.36 18.88 -28.79
N ALA A 126 7.15 20.17 -28.49
CA ALA A 126 7.92 20.88 -27.48
C ALA A 126 7.87 20.15 -26.11
N GLN A 127 9.04 19.87 -25.54
CA GLN A 127 9.20 19.14 -24.29
C GLN A 127 9.77 20.08 -23.21
N PRO A 128 9.00 20.43 -22.16
CA PRO A 128 9.55 21.20 -21.06
C PRO A 128 10.54 20.35 -20.24
N PRO A 129 11.53 20.98 -19.57
CA PRO A 129 12.35 20.30 -18.56
C PRO A 129 11.50 19.97 -17.32
N ALA A 130 11.94 18.99 -16.52
CA ALA A 130 11.26 18.59 -15.28
C ALA A 130 11.06 19.76 -14.31
N SER A 131 12.02 20.67 -14.22
CA SER A 131 11.99 21.85 -13.33
C SER A 131 10.88 22.84 -13.66
N ALA A 132 10.36 22.82 -14.89
CA ALA A 132 9.22 23.64 -15.29
C ALA A 132 7.87 23.04 -14.82
N VAL A 133 7.86 21.77 -14.39
CA VAL A 133 6.64 21.04 -14.02
C VAL A 133 6.55 20.87 -12.51
N ALA A 134 5.39 21.24 -11.95
CA ALA A 134 5.08 21.01 -10.55
C ALA A 134 4.33 19.69 -10.36
N VAL A 135 4.74 18.90 -9.35
CA VAL A 135 4.06 17.66 -8.95
C VAL A 135 3.61 17.80 -7.50
N GLY A 136 2.29 17.69 -7.28
CA GLY A 136 1.70 17.69 -5.94
C GLY A 136 1.54 16.26 -5.41
N VAL A 137 2.07 15.99 -4.22
CA VAL A 137 1.92 14.71 -3.52
C VAL A 137 1.02 14.89 -2.30
N MET A 138 -0.24 14.46 -2.42
CA MET A 138 -1.21 14.51 -1.34
C MET A 138 -1.08 13.25 -0.46
N GLY A 139 -0.50 13.41 0.73
CA GLY A 139 -0.23 12.35 1.69
C GLY A 139 1.26 12.08 1.87
N LEU A 140 1.92 12.82 2.77
CA LEU A 140 3.33 12.65 3.12
C LEU A 140 3.58 11.60 4.21
N GLY A 141 2.99 10.41 4.04
CA GLY A 141 3.33 9.22 4.83
C GLY A 141 4.59 8.53 4.31
N VAL A 142 4.83 7.28 4.72
CA VAL A 142 6.02 6.49 4.30
C VAL A 142 6.15 6.44 2.76
N LEU A 143 5.07 6.10 2.06
CA LEU A 143 5.08 5.94 0.60
C LEU A 143 5.18 7.30 -0.12
N GLY A 144 4.36 8.26 0.27
CA GLY A 144 4.32 9.56 -0.40
C GLY A 144 5.60 10.36 -0.21
N ALA A 145 6.23 10.31 0.96
CA ALA A 145 7.52 10.97 1.19
C ALA A 145 8.64 10.35 0.31
N ALA A 146 8.69 9.03 0.20
CA ALA A 146 9.65 8.35 -0.67
C ALA A 146 9.44 8.73 -2.16
N ALA A 147 8.19 8.70 -2.63
CA ALA A 147 7.87 9.09 -4.00
C ALA A 147 8.18 10.57 -4.28
N ALA A 148 7.84 11.46 -3.34
CA ALA A 148 8.15 12.89 -3.45
C ALA A 148 9.66 13.14 -3.54
N GLY A 149 10.47 12.45 -2.72
CA GLY A 149 11.93 12.55 -2.76
C GLY A 149 12.53 12.06 -4.07
N ALA A 150 12.01 10.95 -4.61
CA ALA A 150 12.44 10.43 -5.91
C ALA A 150 12.12 11.41 -7.05
N LEU A 151 10.93 12.00 -7.05
CA LEU A 151 10.53 13.00 -8.03
C LEU A 151 11.38 14.28 -7.95
N ALA A 152 11.65 14.76 -6.73
CA ALA A 152 12.53 15.91 -6.52
C ALA A 152 13.95 15.63 -7.05
N SER A 153 14.46 14.41 -6.85
CA SER A 153 15.77 13.99 -7.37
C SER A 153 15.83 13.91 -8.89
N LEU A 154 14.69 13.72 -9.56
CA LEU A 154 14.57 13.81 -11.03
C LEU A 154 14.45 15.26 -11.54
N GLY A 155 14.44 16.24 -10.65
CA GLY A 155 14.42 17.67 -10.98
C GLY A 155 13.03 18.29 -11.10
N PHE A 156 11.96 17.58 -10.70
CA PHE A 156 10.62 18.17 -10.62
C PHE A 156 10.52 19.17 -9.46
N ARG A 157 9.67 20.19 -9.61
CA ARG A 157 9.24 21.00 -8.46
C ARG A 157 8.18 20.22 -7.69
N VAL A 158 8.48 19.80 -6.48
CA VAL A 158 7.57 18.93 -5.70
C VAL A 158 6.96 19.71 -4.55
N ALA A 159 5.62 19.70 -4.51
CA ALA A 159 4.85 20.17 -3.36
C ALA A 159 4.18 18.98 -2.69
N GLY A 160 4.11 19.00 -1.36
CA GLY A 160 3.53 17.94 -0.55
C GLY A 160 2.41 18.48 0.33
N TRP A 161 1.42 17.64 0.63
CA TRP A 161 0.36 17.97 1.57
C TRP A 161 0.15 16.85 2.58
N SER A 162 -0.07 17.21 3.83
CA SER A 162 -0.50 16.28 4.88
C SER A 162 -1.33 16.99 5.95
N ARG A 163 -2.17 16.23 6.66
CA ARG A 163 -3.00 16.75 7.76
C ARG A 163 -2.19 17.40 8.89
N THR A 164 -0.96 16.93 9.11
CA THR A 164 -0.03 17.52 10.07
C THR A 164 1.16 18.09 9.32
N ALA A 165 1.79 19.12 9.88
CA ALA A 165 2.97 19.75 9.28
C ALA A 165 4.11 18.73 9.10
N LYS A 166 4.80 18.82 7.96
CA LYS A 166 5.98 18.02 7.60
C LYS A 166 7.00 18.95 6.94
N THR A 167 8.28 18.63 7.09
CA THR A 167 9.38 19.39 6.48
C THR A 167 10.41 18.42 5.85
N PRO A 168 10.02 17.63 4.84
CA PRO A 168 10.96 16.74 4.19
C PRO A 168 11.89 17.54 3.27
N ALA A 169 13.16 17.12 3.18
CA ALA A 169 14.16 17.83 2.41
C ALA A 169 13.79 17.88 0.91
N GLY A 170 13.93 19.05 0.29
CA GLY A 170 13.69 19.24 -1.15
C GLY A 170 12.23 19.25 -1.59
N ILE A 171 11.27 19.33 -0.65
CA ILE A 171 9.84 19.33 -0.93
C ILE A 171 9.19 20.53 -0.23
N GLU A 172 8.41 21.31 -0.98
CA GLU A 172 7.58 22.41 -0.47
C GLU A 172 6.34 21.83 0.22
N CYS A 173 5.95 22.30 1.42
CA CYS A 173 4.84 21.74 2.22
C CYS A 173 3.95 22.84 2.82
#